data_AF-A0A2D8A5N7-F1
#
_entry.id   AF-A0A2D8A5N7-F1
#
_cell.length_a   1.000
_cell.length_b   1.000
_cell.length_c   1.000
_cell.angle_alpha   90.00
_cell.angle_beta   90.00
_cell.angle_gamma   90.00
#
_symmetry.space_group_name_H-M   'P 1'
#
loop_
_entity.id
_entity.type
_entity.pdbx_description
1 polymer ?
#
loop_
_entity_poly.entity_id
_entity_poly.type
_entity_poly.pdbx_seq_one_letter_code
_entity_poly.pdbx_strand_id
1 'polypeptide(L)'
;MKKSNLTVRIGLDDTDHPDFGCTTYSFEELMGRLNNIEGLKIIERRLVRLWPYASRRTRGNGALSAVVEIPLDSKSNLLACCKSWFDDLLSEIASYPDAENNPSPALLVSFDVTPSDWYWEAVRGEVSLDDRIKEVTDSKIFVLSHEDQWGVIGASAAISWMPPGNHSWELIGWRADDKIGTERTISKKSIDEMSRLFPDTFMNRDPTSDKGIISPRTPCPVLYGIRGANRSAVESANSWIQGVEGNERCFKWSSHITNQLSDDHLEGTSSGTVISKPEVMKGAHATVKVISDQEGLNLVAFTEGGNVNKLLRQLIPGDRISWMGLRSPDGSIHLERLKLDSASPRNLSRPVCCGSSMRSKGRGQDLYCDKCRMKAEKSWIFDRWSPVGLDLVEGWSQPPPSNRRHLSMPLEHGIPM
;
A
#
# COMPACT_ATOMS: atom_id res chain seq x y z
N MET A 1 26.70 -29.04 -25.86
CA MET A 1 27.02 -28.34 -24.59
C MET A 1 25.81 -27.50 -24.22
N LYS A 2 25.23 -27.63 -23.02
CA LYS A 2 24.19 -26.68 -22.58
C LYS A 2 24.86 -25.31 -22.52
N LYS A 3 24.39 -24.34 -23.33
CA LYS A 3 24.83 -22.94 -23.18
C LYS A 3 24.53 -22.54 -21.74
N SER A 4 25.54 -22.05 -21.02
CA SER A 4 25.36 -21.51 -19.67
C SER A 4 24.52 -20.24 -19.77
N ASN A 5 23.38 -20.21 -19.07
CA ASN A 5 22.56 -19.02 -18.95
C ASN A 5 23.00 -18.20 -17.74
N LEU A 6 22.88 -16.88 -17.85
CA LEU A 6 23.00 -15.93 -16.75
C LEU A 6 21.60 -15.49 -16.32
N THR A 7 21.36 -15.45 -15.02
CA THR A 7 20.20 -14.77 -14.45
C THR A 7 20.55 -13.31 -14.23
N VAL A 8 19.72 -12.40 -14.74
CA VAL A 8 19.95 -10.96 -14.68
C VAL A 8 18.73 -10.28 -14.07
N ARG A 9 18.98 -9.33 -13.16
CA ARG A 9 17.96 -8.48 -12.54
C ARG A 9 18.05 -7.10 -13.16
N ILE A 10 16.94 -6.60 -13.66
CA ILE A 10 16.84 -5.31 -14.33
C ILE A 10 15.82 -4.48 -13.59
N GLY A 11 16.22 -3.36 -13.00
CA GLY A 11 15.33 -2.46 -12.23
C GLY A 11 15.23 -1.09 -12.87
N LEU A 12 14.04 -0.50 -12.85
CA LEU A 12 13.74 0.83 -13.38
C LEU A 12 12.87 1.59 -12.39
N ASP A 13 13.17 2.86 -12.17
CA ASP A 13 12.28 3.75 -11.45
C ASP A 13 12.40 5.21 -11.91
N ASP A 14 11.47 6.04 -11.43
CA ASP A 14 11.42 7.51 -11.53
C ASP A 14 11.39 8.03 -12.97
N THR A 15 10.59 7.40 -13.83
CA THR A 15 10.37 7.85 -15.22
C THR A 15 9.11 8.69 -15.39
N ASP A 16 8.25 8.75 -14.38
CA ASP A 16 6.92 9.37 -14.49
C ASP A 16 6.92 10.85 -14.10
N HIS A 17 6.36 11.67 -14.99
CA HIS A 17 6.05 13.07 -14.76
C HIS A 17 4.57 13.20 -14.34
N PRO A 18 4.17 14.23 -13.57
CA PRO A 18 2.77 14.43 -13.19
C PRO A 18 1.77 14.42 -14.36
N ASP A 19 2.19 14.92 -15.52
CA ASP A 19 1.35 15.02 -16.72
C ASP A 19 1.78 14.10 -17.87
N PHE A 20 2.99 13.52 -17.82
CA PHE A 20 3.58 12.76 -18.93
C PHE A 20 4.27 11.48 -18.42
N GLY A 21 4.44 10.49 -19.29
CA GLY A 21 5.14 9.25 -18.94
C GLY A 21 4.43 8.36 -17.92
N CYS A 22 5.03 7.20 -17.67
CA CYS A 22 4.64 6.26 -16.61
C CYS A 22 5.71 5.17 -16.47
N THR A 23 6.25 4.97 -15.27
CA THR A 23 7.28 3.94 -14.99
C THR A 23 6.87 2.55 -15.46
N THR A 24 5.60 2.17 -15.28
CA THR A 24 5.10 0.87 -15.73
C THR A 24 5.09 0.73 -17.26
N TYR A 25 4.81 1.81 -17.99
CA TYR A 25 4.79 1.83 -19.45
C TYR A 25 6.21 1.87 -20.03
N SER A 26 7.07 2.75 -19.52
CA SER A 26 8.49 2.79 -19.88
C SER A 26 9.15 1.41 -19.66
N PHE A 27 8.83 0.74 -18.55
CA PHE A 27 9.32 -0.62 -18.31
C PHE A 27 8.80 -1.64 -19.33
N GLU A 28 7.54 -1.53 -19.77
CA GLU A 28 7.00 -2.39 -20.84
C GLU A 28 7.72 -2.17 -22.17
N GLU A 29 8.04 -0.93 -22.52
CA GLU A 29 8.82 -0.62 -23.72
C GLU A 29 10.24 -1.20 -23.66
N LEU A 30 10.92 -1.05 -22.53
CA LEU A 30 12.23 -1.66 -22.30
C LEU A 30 12.13 -3.18 -22.48
N MET A 31 11.19 -3.85 -21.80
CA MET A 31 11.02 -5.30 -21.91
C MET A 31 10.70 -5.73 -23.34
N GLY A 32 9.91 -4.96 -24.08
CA GLY A 32 9.62 -5.19 -25.50
C GLY A 32 10.88 -5.14 -26.37
N ARG A 33 11.81 -4.20 -26.12
CA ARG A 33 13.09 -4.13 -26.83
C ARG A 33 14.00 -5.30 -26.47
N LEU A 34 14.10 -5.63 -25.18
CA LEU A 34 14.94 -6.72 -24.69
C LEU A 34 14.48 -8.08 -25.20
N ASN A 35 13.18 -8.29 -25.37
CA ASN A 35 12.63 -9.55 -25.86
C ASN A 35 13.06 -9.89 -27.31
N ASN A 36 13.63 -8.93 -28.05
CA ASN A 36 14.22 -9.17 -29.37
C ASN A 36 15.64 -9.76 -29.32
N ILE A 37 16.26 -9.83 -28.14
CA ILE A 37 17.58 -10.43 -27.95
C ILE A 37 17.43 -11.95 -28.01
N GLU A 38 18.18 -12.59 -28.92
CA GLU A 38 18.12 -14.03 -29.10
C GLU A 38 18.47 -14.78 -27.79
N GLY A 39 17.57 -15.70 -27.41
CA GLY A 39 17.72 -16.54 -26.23
C GLY A 39 17.35 -15.88 -24.90
N LEU A 40 16.99 -14.58 -24.89
CA LEU A 40 16.49 -13.92 -23.69
C LEU A 40 15.12 -14.49 -23.31
N LYS A 41 14.95 -14.78 -22.02
CA LYS A 41 13.66 -15.21 -21.44
C LYS A 41 13.32 -14.34 -20.25
N ILE A 42 12.14 -13.74 -20.27
CA ILE A 42 11.60 -13.07 -19.09
C ILE A 42 11.04 -14.14 -18.15
N ILE A 43 11.65 -14.28 -16.98
CA ILE A 43 11.25 -15.26 -15.96
C ILE A 43 10.15 -14.64 -15.09
N GLU A 44 10.38 -13.40 -14.63
CA GLU A 44 9.48 -12.69 -13.75
C GLU A 44 9.48 -11.19 -14.05
N ARG A 45 8.34 -10.56 -13.79
CA ARG A 45 8.19 -9.10 -13.73
C ARG A 45 7.67 -8.73 -12.36
N ARG A 46 8.16 -7.63 -11.82
CA ARG A 46 7.93 -7.17 -10.45
C ARG A 46 7.49 -5.71 -10.46
N LEU A 47 6.50 -5.40 -9.64
CA LEU A 47 6.09 -4.04 -9.30
C LEU A 47 6.21 -3.89 -7.79
N VAL A 48 7.10 -3.01 -7.36
CA VAL A 48 7.52 -2.88 -5.97
C VAL A 48 7.12 -1.50 -5.46
N ARG A 49 6.18 -1.46 -4.53
CA ARG A 49 5.75 -0.25 -3.82
C ARG A 49 6.74 0.04 -2.68
N LEU A 50 7.13 1.28 -2.56
CA LEU A 50 8.12 1.76 -1.58
C LEU A 50 7.42 2.59 -0.49
N TRP A 51 8.22 3.18 0.41
CA TRP A 51 7.73 3.85 1.60
C TRP A 51 6.75 4.98 1.26
N PRO A 52 5.51 4.98 1.78
CA PRO A 52 4.49 5.94 1.35
C PRO A 52 4.79 7.41 1.68
N TYR A 53 5.75 7.69 2.57
CA TYR A 53 6.13 9.05 2.96
C TYR A 53 7.37 9.59 2.27
N ALA A 54 7.92 8.84 1.29
CA ALA A 54 9.09 9.30 0.55
C ALA A 54 8.89 10.73 0.02
N SER A 55 9.88 11.59 0.28
CA SER A 55 9.81 13.04 0.00
C SER A 55 9.57 13.33 -1.48
N ARG A 56 10.27 12.61 -2.36
CA ARG A 56 10.14 12.66 -3.82
C ARG A 56 9.27 11.54 -4.40
N ARG A 57 8.23 11.10 -3.68
CA ARG A 57 7.35 10.06 -4.23
C ARG A 57 6.67 10.52 -5.51
N THR A 58 6.71 9.67 -6.53
CA THR A 58 5.80 9.78 -7.66
C THR A 58 4.47 9.08 -7.33
N ARG A 59 3.53 9.01 -8.27
CA ARG A 59 2.17 8.54 -7.97
C ARG A 59 2.17 7.07 -7.56
N GLY A 60 1.93 6.85 -6.26
CA GLY A 60 1.90 5.52 -5.65
C GLY A 60 3.29 4.93 -5.37
N ASN A 61 4.37 5.70 -5.51
CA ASN A 61 5.75 5.35 -5.15
C ASN A 61 6.15 3.90 -5.53
N GLY A 62 6.18 3.60 -6.82
CA GLY A 62 6.35 2.23 -7.31
C GLY A 62 7.47 2.10 -8.34
N ALA A 63 8.42 1.22 -8.07
CA ALA A 63 9.51 0.85 -8.95
C ALA A 63 9.25 -0.50 -9.63
N LEU A 64 9.91 -0.74 -10.77
CA LEU A 64 9.72 -1.94 -11.59
C LEU A 64 11.00 -2.76 -11.66
N SER A 65 10.87 -4.08 -11.74
CA SER A 65 11.99 -4.97 -11.95
C SER A 65 11.62 -6.19 -12.78
N ALA A 66 12.58 -6.79 -13.44
CA ALA A 66 12.43 -8.07 -14.11
C ALA A 66 13.62 -8.97 -13.81
N VAL A 67 13.34 -10.26 -13.70
CA VAL A 67 14.35 -11.31 -13.72
C VAL A 67 14.31 -11.95 -15.10
N VAL A 68 15.45 -11.93 -15.79
CA VAL A 68 15.60 -12.52 -17.12
C VAL A 68 16.71 -13.55 -17.12
N GLU A 69 16.59 -14.56 -17.98
CA GLU A 69 17.68 -15.45 -18.33
C GLU A 69 18.21 -15.09 -19.71
N ILE A 70 19.53 -15.02 -19.85
CA ILE A 70 20.19 -14.79 -21.13
C ILE A 70 21.33 -15.80 -21.36
N PRO A 71 21.66 -16.15 -22.62
CA PRO A 71 22.93 -16.78 -22.94
C PRO A 71 24.12 -15.92 -22.49
N LEU A 72 25.22 -16.54 -22.06
CA LEU A 72 26.44 -15.84 -21.63
C LEU A 72 26.98 -14.87 -22.70
N ASP A 73 26.92 -15.26 -23.97
CA ASP A 73 27.32 -14.48 -25.15
C ASP A 73 26.42 -13.26 -25.41
N SER A 74 25.19 -13.25 -24.88
CA SER A 74 24.25 -12.13 -25.03
C SER A 74 24.46 -11.00 -24.03
N LYS A 75 25.40 -11.11 -23.08
CA LYS A 75 25.66 -10.09 -22.04
C LYS A 75 25.91 -8.71 -22.62
N SER A 76 26.81 -8.59 -23.60
CA SER A 76 27.14 -7.29 -24.20
C SER A 76 25.97 -6.70 -24.98
N ASN A 77 25.20 -7.54 -25.68
CA ASN A 77 24.01 -7.11 -26.42
C ASN A 77 22.92 -6.59 -25.49
N LEU A 78 22.72 -7.24 -24.32
CA LEU A 78 21.80 -6.77 -23.29
C LEU A 78 22.18 -5.36 -22.82
N LEU A 79 23.43 -5.16 -22.40
CA LEU A 79 23.90 -3.87 -21.88
C LEU A 79 23.82 -2.76 -22.94
N ALA A 80 24.16 -3.07 -24.20
CA ALA A 80 24.03 -2.12 -25.31
C ALA A 80 22.55 -1.76 -25.59
N CYS A 81 21.65 -2.73 -25.54
CA CYS A 81 20.21 -2.49 -25.71
C CYS A 81 19.63 -1.64 -24.59
N CYS A 82 19.99 -1.94 -23.33
CA CYS A 82 19.63 -1.12 -22.17
C CYS A 82 20.12 0.33 -22.32
N LYS A 83 21.38 0.52 -22.74
CA LYS A 83 21.95 1.85 -22.96
C LYS A 83 21.20 2.63 -24.04
N SER A 84 21.02 2.02 -25.21
CA SER A 84 20.31 2.67 -26.32
C SER A 84 18.87 3.04 -25.95
N TRP A 85 18.15 2.17 -25.23
CA TRP A 85 16.80 2.49 -24.77
C TRP A 85 16.81 3.62 -23.73
N PHE A 86 17.77 3.61 -22.81
CA PHE A 86 17.86 4.65 -21.77
C PHE A 86 18.23 6.01 -22.36
N ASP A 87 19.09 6.07 -23.38
CA ASP A 87 19.43 7.30 -24.10
C ASP A 87 18.18 7.91 -24.78
N ASP A 88 17.30 7.07 -25.36
CA ASP A 88 16.01 7.50 -25.92
C ASP A 88 15.08 8.04 -24.82
N LEU A 89 15.00 7.35 -23.67
CA LEU A 89 14.19 7.78 -22.52
C LEU A 89 14.64 9.14 -21.99
N LEU A 90 15.95 9.37 -21.84
CA LEU A 90 16.48 10.66 -21.42
C LEU A 90 16.14 11.77 -22.42
N SER A 91 16.19 11.46 -23.72
CA SER A 91 15.81 12.41 -24.78
C SER A 91 14.32 12.76 -24.73
N GLU A 92 13.47 11.79 -24.40
CA GLU A 92 12.03 12.02 -24.18
C GLU A 92 11.78 12.89 -22.94
N ILE A 93 12.38 12.55 -21.80
CA ILE A 93 12.21 13.28 -20.54
C ILE A 93 12.72 14.71 -20.65
N ALA A 94 13.79 14.96 -21.41
CA ALA A 94 14.28 16.30 -21.68
C ALA A 94 13.27 17.20 -22.42
N SER A 95 12.22 16.63 -23.02
CA SER A 95 11.11 17.37 -23.65
C SER A 95 9.96 17.68 -22.70
N TYR A 96 9.94 17.09 -21.51
CA TYR A 96 8.90 17.31 -20.52
C TYR A 96 9.01 18.72 -19.92
N PRO A 97 7.88 19.35 -19.54
CA PRO A 97 7.93 20.62 -18.84
C PRO A 97 8.49 20.43 -17.41
N ASP A 98 8.96 21.54 -16.83
CA ASP A 98 9.40 21.53 -15.44
C ASP A 98 8.25 21.27 -14.46
N ALA A 99 8.52 20.42 -13.47
CA ALA A 99 7.69 20.14 -12.32
C ALA A 99 8.50 20.25 -11.02
N GLU A 100 7.79 20.31 -9.88
CA GLU A 100 8.41 20.34 -8.55
C GLU A 100 9.37 19.17 -8.33
N ASN A 101 8.99 17.98 -8.81
CA ASN A 101 9.84 16.80 -8.87
C ASN A 101 9.91 16.33 -10.33
N ASN A 102 10.93 16.79 -11.06
CA ASN A 102 11.22 16.28 -12.39
C ASN A 102 11.63 14.79 -12.34
N PRO A 103 11.25 13.97 -13.34
CA PRO A 103 11.70 12.59 -13.41
C PRO A 103 13.22 12.51 -13.44
N SER A 104 13.80 11.67 -12.59
CA SER A 104 15.23 11.42 -12.54
C SER A 104 15.49 9.92 -12.63
N PRO A 105 15.24 9.31 -13.81
CA PRO A 105 15.20 7.87 -13.96
C PRO A 105 16.54 7.21 -13.66
N ALA A 106 16.47 5.94 -13.23
CA ALA A 106 17.64 5.08 -13.20
C ALA A 106 17.28 3.65 -13.66
N LEU A 107 18.17 3.05 -14.43
CA LEU A 107 18.13 1.68 -14.89
C LEU A 107 19.34 0.92 -14.32
N LEU A 108 19.07 -0.08 -13.48
CA LEU A 108 20.09 -0.93 -12.88
C LEU A 108 20.05 -2.32 -13.52
N VAL A 109 21.22 -2.86 -13.87
CA VAL A 109 21.38 -4.22 -14.39
C VAL A 109 22.40 -4.97 -13.54
N SER A 110 21.91 -5.95 -12.77
CA SER A 110 22.73 -6.80 -11.91
C SER A 110 22.77 -8.24 -12.42
N PHE A 111 23.97 -8.81 -12.48
CA PHE A 111 24.20 -10.23 -12.81
C PHE A 111 24.32 -11.10 -11.55
N ASP A 112 24.37 -10.48 -10.38
CA ASP A 112 24.51 -11.13 -9.09
C ASP A 112 23.28 -10.87 -8.21
N VAL A 113 23.20 -11.55 -7.07
CA VAL A 113 22.18 -11.28 -6.05
C VAL A 113 22.53 -9.95 -5.37
N THR A 114 21.52 -9.11 -5.15
CA THR A 114 21.68 -7.82 -4.46
C THR A 114 21.27 -7.93 -2.98
N PRO A 115 21.77 -7.05 -2.10
CA PRO A 115 21.41 -7.06 -0.68
C PRO A 115 19.91 -6.86 -0.46
N SER A 116 19.26 -7.72 0.33
CA SER A 116 17.83 -7.60 0.62
C SER A 116 17.46 -6.31 1.37
N ASP A 117 18.41 -5.77 2.13
CA ASP A 117 18.20 -4.60 2.98
C ASP A 117 17.84 -3.36 2.14
N TRP A 118 18.29 -3.31 0.89
CA TRP A 118 17.94 -2.26 -0.04
C TRP A 118 16.44 -2.08 -0.25
N TYR A 119 15.70 -3.19 -0.23
CA TYR A 119 14.25 -3.19 -0.28
C TYR A 119 13.64 -2.80 1.07
N TRP A 120 14.08 -3.41 2.16
CA TRP A 120 13.48 -3.21 3.49
C TRP A 120 13.65 -1.79 4.01
N GLU A 121 14.81 -1.17 3.76
CA GLU A 121 15.03 0.25 4.05
C GLU A 121 14.07 1.13 3.25
N ALA A 122 13.97 0.89 1.93
CA ALA A 122 13.19 1.71 1.02
C ALA A 122 11.66 1.56 1.17
N VAL A 123 11.19 0.43 1.72
CA VAL A 123 9.74 0.22 1.98
C VAL A 123 9.32 0.71 3.37
N ARG A 124 10.25 0.90 4.31
CA ARG A 124 9.96 1.26 5.71
C ARG A 124 10.40 2.67 6.12
N GLY A 125 11.24 3.34 5.34
CA GLY A 125 11.73 4.67 5.70
C GLY A 125 12.24 5.50 4.52
N GLU A 126 12.65 6.74 4.83
CA GLU A 126 13.37 7.60 3.89
C GLU A 126 14.79 7.04 3.71
N VAL A 127 15.22 6.90 2.46
CA VAL A 127 16.57 6.45 2.12
C VAL A 127 17.37 7.64 1.62
N SER A 128 18.59 7.79 2.16
CA SER A 128 19.57 8.77 1.69
C SER A 128 20.06 8.38 0.29
N LEU A 129 19.92 9.30 -0.66
CA LEU A 129 20.36 9.09 -2.05
C LEU A 129 21.87 8.85 -2.12
N ASP A 130 22.66 9.66 -1.42
CA ASP A 130 24.13 9.56 -1.42
C ASP A 130 24.62 8.20 -0.90
N ASP A 131 24.01 7.73 0.19
CA ASP A 131 24.34 6.43 0.77
C ASP A 131 24.01 5.30 -0.21
N ARG A 132 22.82 5.36 -0.84
CA ARG A 132 22.42 4.33 -1.79
C ARG A 132 23.28 4.34 -3.07
N ILE A 133 23.67 5.50 -3.59
CA ILE A 133 24.57 5.59 -4.75
C ILE A 133 25.90 4.91 -4.44
N LYS A 134 26.45 5.17 -3.24
CA LYS A 134 27.71 4.56 -2.80
C LYS A 134 27.60 3.03 -2.75
N GLU A 135 26.55 2.50 -2.13
CA GLU A 135 26.30 1.06 -2.03
C GLU A 135 26.15 0.38 -3.40
N VAL A 136 25.41 1.00 -4.32
CA VAL A 136 25.21 0.48 -5.68
C VAL A 136 26.52 0.49 -6.47
N THR A 137 27.31 1.56 -6.33
CA THR A 137 28.63 1.70 -6.99
C THR A 137 29.61 0.62 -6.50
N ASP A 138 29.67 0.41 -5.18
CA ASP A 138 30.54 -0.61 -4.56
C ASP A 138 30.14 -2.04 -4.98
N SER A 139 28.86 -2.25 -5.33
CA SER A 139 28.31 -3.52 -5.76
C SER A 139 28.58 -3.88 -7.24
N LYS A 140 29.30 -3.02 -7.99
CA LYS A 140 29.66 -3.23 -9.42
C LYS A 140 28.45 -3.52 -10.32
N ILE A 141 27.28 -2.98 -9.96
CA ILE A 141 26.07 -3.04 -10.77
C ILE A 141 26.25 -2.13 -11.98
N PHE A 142 25.73 -2.52 -13.13
CA PHE A 142 25.69 -1.62 -14.28
C PHE A 142 24.55 -0.63 -14.09
N VAL A 143 24.87 0.66 -13.99
CA VAL A 143 23.92 1.74 -13.70
C VAL A 143 23.90 2.70 -14.87
N LEU A 144 22.68 3.03 -15.32
CA LEU A 144 22.39 4.18 -16.18
C LEU A 144 21.44 5.08 -15.40
N SER A 145 21.72 6.36 -15.30
CA SER A 145 20.93 7.29 -14.50
C SER A 145 20.86 8.67 -15.14
N HIS A 146 19.78 9.39 -14.84
CA HIS A 146 19.73 10.84 -14.95
C HIS A 146 20.80 11.51 -14.07
N GLU A 147 21.11 12.78 -14.31
CA GLU A 147 22.11 13.53 -13.55
C GLU A 147 21.77 13.66 -12.05
N ASP A 148 20.48 13.75 -11.72
CA ASP A 148 20.02 13.83 -10.32
C ASP A 148 19.91 12.47 -9.61
N GLN A 149 20.00 11.35 -10.35
CA GLN A 149 20.10 9.97 -9.84
C GLN A 149 19.00 9.44 -8.89
N TRP A 150 17.89 10.15 -8.65
CA TRP A 150 16.86 9.75 -7.67
C TRP A 150 16.27 8.35 -7.90
N GLY A 151 16.06 7.95 -9.16
CA GLY A 151 15.56 6.62 -9.49
C GLY A 151 16.45 5.47 -9.00
N VAL A 152 17.70 5.71 -8.59
CA VAL A 152 18.59 4.68 -8.04
C VAL A 152 18.00 4.04 -6.80
N ILE A 153 17.30 4.80 -5.94
CA ILE A 153 16.69 4.26 -4.71
C ILE A 153 15.66 3.19 -5.05
N GLY A 154 14.69 3.50 -5.91
CA GLY A 154 13.64 2.54 -6.22
C GLY A 154 14.07 1.43 -7.16
N ALA A 155 14.92 1.72 -8.15
CA ALA A 155 15.46 0.68 -9.03
C ALA A 155 16.30 -0.35 -8.24
N SER A 156 17.10 0.10 -7.26
CA SER A 156 17.88 -0.80 -6.38
C SER A 156 16.99 -1.60 -5.42
N ALA A 157 15.93 -0.98 -4.89
CA ALA A 157 14.93 -1.68 -4.08
C ALA A 157 14.19 -2.74 -4.91
N ALA A 158 13.80 -2.44 -6.15
CA ALA A 158 13.04 -3.34 -7.00
C ALA A 158 13.82 -4.59 -7.44
N ILE A 159 15.11 -4.47 -7.74
CA ILE A 159 15.96 -5.65 -8.03
C ILE A 159 16.25 -6.49 -6.79
N SER A 160 16.23 -5.89 -5.61
CA SER A 160 16.53 -6.54 -4.33
C SER A 160 15.33 -7.15 -3.65
N TRP A 161 14.12 -6.72 -4.03
CA TRP A 161 12.90 -7.33 -3.53
C TRP A 161 12.81 -8.79 -3.96
N MET A 162 12.72 -9.69 -2.98
CA MET A 162 12.54 -11.12 -3.17
C MET A 162 11.09 -11.46 -2.82
N PRO A 163 10.24 -11.78 -3.81
CA PRO A 163 8.83 -12.05 -3.54
C PRO A 163 8.64 -13.22 -2.58
N PRO A 164 7.81 -13.09 -1.53
CA PRO A 164 7.47 -14.22 -0.68
C PRO A 164 6.60 -15.22 -1.44
N GLY A 165 6.42 -16.43 -0.91
CA GLY A 165 5.60 -17.46 -1.55
C GLY A 165 4.12 -17.06 -1.74
N ASN A 166 3.61 -16.15 -0.90
CA ASN A 166 2.24 -15.64 -0.89
C ASN A 166 2.14 -14.20 -1.45
N HIS A 167 2.96 -13.84 -2.45
CA HIS A 167 2.88 -12.54 -3.11
C HIS A 167 1.57 -12.35 -3.87
N SER A 168 1.23 -11.09 -4.15
CA SER A 168 0.11 -10.73 -5.00
C SER A 168 0.54 -10.47 -6.45
N TRP A 169 -0.43 -10.36 -7.34
CA TRP A 169 -0.25 -10.03 -8.74
C TRP A 169 -1.05 -8.77 -9.10
N GLU A 170 -0.47 -7.90 -9.93
CA GLU A 170 -1.16 -6.78 -10.58
C GLU A 170 -0.93 -6.89 -12.09
N LEU A 171 -2.00 -7.03 -12.86
CA LEU A 171 -1.96 -6.92 -14.31
C LEU A 171 -2.28 -5.49 -14.70
N ILE A 172 -1.40 -4.89 -15.50
CA ILE A 172 -1.57 -3.52 -16.00
C ILE A 172 -1.90 -3.59 -17.48
N GLY A 173 -3.03 -2.99 -17.87
CA GLY A 173 -3.39 -2.74 -19.25
C GLY A 173 -3.06 -1.31 -19.64
N TRP A 174 -2.44 -1.10 -20.80
CA TRP A 174 -2.12 0.22 -21.34
C TRP A 174 -3.00 0.58 -22.54
N ARG A 175 -3.24 1.87 -22.69
CA ARG A 175 -4.06 2.47 -23.75
C ARG A 175 -3.26 2.59 -25.05
N ALA A 176 -3.96 2.74 -26.17
CA ALA A 176 -3.33 3.20 -27.39
C ALA A 176 -2.96 4.69 -27.29
N ASP A 177 -1.93 5.13 -28.00
CA ASP A 177 -1.38 6.48 -27.90
C ASP A 177 -2.42 7.58 -28.20
N ASP A 178 -3.33 7.34 -29.15
CA ASP A 178 -4.41 8.26 -29.51
C ASP A 178 -5.48 8.43 -28.42
N LYS A 179 -5.47 7.55 -27.40
CA LYS A 179 -6.39 7.59 -26.26
C LYS A 179 -5.79 8.22 -25.01
N ILE A 180 -4.46 8.39 -24.94
CA ILE A 180 -3.79 8.99 -23.77
C ILE A 180 -4.34 10.42 -23.55
N GLY A 181 -4.58 10.79 -22.29
CA GLY A 181 -5.21 12.06 -21.93
C GLY A 181 -6.74 12.16 -22.11
N THR A 182 -7.38 11.24 -22.84
CA THR A 182 -8.86 11.21 -22.99
C THR A 182 -9.54 10.50 -21.81
N GLU A 183 -10.87 10.62 -21.68
CA GLU A 183 -11.62 9.85 -20.68
C GLU A 183 -11.51 8.33 -20.98
N ARG A 184 -11.37 7.52 -19.92
CA ARG A 184 -11.27 6.06 -20.04
C ARG A 184 -12.66 5.44 -20.17
N THR A 185 -12.84 4.58 -21.16
CA THR A 185 -14.12 3.91 -21.38
C THR A 185 -14.08 2.48 -20.85
N ILE A 186 -14.38 2.29 -19.56
CA ILE A 186 -14.57 0.95 -18.96
C ILE A 186 -15.88 0.94 -18.17
N SER A 187 -16.79 0.04 -18.55
CA SER A 187 -18.11 -0.06 -17.94
C SER A 187 -18.00 -0.49 -16.48
N LYS A 188 -18.58 0.30 -15.56
CA LYS A 188 -18.70 -0.07 -14.13
C LYS A 188 -19.36 -1.44 -13.95
N LYS A 189 -20.42 -1.71 -14.73
CA LYS A 189 -21.09 -3.01 -14.70
C LYS A 189 -20.15 -4.15 -15.06
N SER A 190 -19.24 -3.93 -16.03
CA SER A 190 -18.24 -4.94 -16.39
C SER A 190 -17.23 -5.17 -15.25
N ILE A 191 -16.77 -4.11 -14.57
CA ILE A 191 -15.86 -4.25 -13.42
C ILE A 191 -16.53 -5.03 -12.28
N ASP A 192 -17.80 -4.72 -12.01
CA ASP A 192 -18.60 -5.38 -10.97
C ASP A 192 -18.79 -6.87 -11.28
N GLU A 193 -19.14 -7.19 -12.52
CA GLU A 193 -19.35 -8.57 -12.96
C GLU A 193 -18.03 -9.36 -13.01
N MET A 194 -16.95 -8.75 -13.48
CA MET A 194 -15.59 -9.32 -13.42
C MET A 194 -15.22 -9.67 -11.98
N SER A 195 -15.39 -8.74 -11.03
CA SER A 195 -15.05 -8.97 -9.62
C SER A 195 -15.85 -10.12 -9.02
N ARG A 196 -17.09 -10.35 -9.47
CA ARG A 196 -17.94 -11.48 -9.03
C ARG A 196 -17.51 -12.81 -9.66
N LEU A 197 -17.12 -12.79 -10.94
CA LEU A 197 -16.73 -14.00 -11.69
C LEU A 197 -15.33 -14.49 -11.33
N PHE A 198 -14.44 -13.58 -10.92
CA PHE A 198 -13.05 -13.88 -10.57
C PHE A 198 -12.79 -13.50 -9.10
N PRO A 199 -13.23 -14.34 -8.13
CA PRO A 199 -13.13 -14.04 -6.70
C PRO A 199 -11.69 -13.97 -6.19
N ASP A 200 -10.74 -14.57 -6.92
CA ASP A 200 -9.30 -14.46 -6.64
C ASP A 200 -8.72 -13.09 -7.03
N THR A 201 -9.53 -12.22 -7.62
CA THR A 201 -9.18 -10.82 -7.87
C THR A 201 -9.74 -9.94 -6.75
N PHE A 202 -9.00 -8.92 -6.34
CA PHE A 202 -9.34 -8.10 -5.19
C PHE A 202 -9.06 -6.63 -5.44
N MET A 203 -9.66 -5.77 -4.62
CA MET A 203 -9.51 -4.30 -4.70
C MET A 203 -9.82 -3.68 -6.08
N ASN A 204 -10.53 -4.40 -6.94
CA ASN A 204 -10.97 -3.87 -8.24
C ASN A 204 -12.14 -2.88 -8.09
N ARG A 205 -12.78 -2.87 -6.92
CA ARG A 205 -13.96 -2.08 -6.62
C ARG A 205 -13.90 -1.53 -5.20
N ASP A 206 -14.52 -0.36 -5.03
CA ASP A 206 -15.01 0.09 -3.74
C ASP A 206 -16.52 -0.18 -3.68
N PRO A 207 -17.04 -0.97 -2.72
CA PRO A 207 -18.47 -1.08 -2.48
C PRO A 207 -19.13 0.26 -2.13
N THR A 208 -18.36 1.20 -1.56
CA THR A 208 -18.85 2.47 -0.98
C THR A 208 -18.64 3.69 -1.88
N SER A 209 -17.83 3.58 -2.94
CA SER A 209 -17.64 4.64 -3.93
C SER A 209 -18.35 4.30 -5.24
N ASP A 210 -19.02 5.29 -5.83
CA ASP A 210 -19.72 5.14 -7.10
C ASP A 210 -18.77 4.93 -8.30
N LYS A 211 -17.45 5.04 -8.08
CA LYS A 211 -16.40 4.94 -9.11
C LYS A 211 -15.59 3.64 -8.94
N GLY A 212 -15.30 2.95 -10.06
CA GLY A 212 -14.40 1.78 -10.09
C GLY A 212 -12.97 2.14 -9.68
N ILE A 213 -12.28 1.25 -8.96
CA ILE A 213 -10.93 1.52 -8.40
C ILE A 213 -9.82 1.26 -9.44
N ILE A 214 -10.04 0.37 -10.40
CA ILE A 214 -8.96 -0.15 -11.26
C ILE A 214 -8.34 0.88 -12.21
N SER A 215 -9.08 1.93 -12.59
CA SER A 215 -8.63 2.91 -13.58
C SER A 215 -8.09 4.18 -12.90
N PRO A 216 -6.86 4.61 -13.23
CA PRO A 216 -6.33 5.85 -12.69
C PRO A 216 -7.11 7.06 -13.22
N ARG A 217 -7.09 8.16 -12.45
CA ARG A 217 -7.77 9.42 -12.81
C ARG A 217 -6.87 10.42 -13.54
N THR A 218 -5.67 9.99 -13.87
CA THR A 218 -4.60 10.80 -14.42
C THR A 218 -4.53 10.65 -15.94
N PRO A 219 -3.94 11.60 -16.68
CA PRO A 219 -3.79 11.50 -18.14
C PRO A 219 -2.79 10.42 -18.60
N CYS A 220 -2.34 9.53 -17.71
CA CYS A 220 -1.30 8.53 -17.95
C CYS A 220 -1.74 7.41 -18.93
N PRO A 221 -0.79 6.64 -19.48
CA PRO A 221 -1.07 5.54 -20.43
C PRO A 221 -1.78 4.32 -19.83
N VAL A 222 -1.92 4.21 -18.51
CA VAL A 222 -2.56 3.03 -17.89
C VAL A 222 -4.08 3.09 -18.08
N LEU A 223 -4.67 2.05 -18.65
CA LEU A 223 -6.12 1.87 -18.77
C LEU A 223 -6.72 1.40 -17.44
N TYR A 224 -6.17 0.31 -16.90
CA TYR A 224 -6.52 -0.24 -15.59
C TYR A 224 -5.41 -1.10 -15.00
N GLY A 225 -5.47 -1.32 -13.69
CA GLY A 225 -4.73 -2.36 -12.97
C GLY A 225 -5.70 -3.37 -12.33
N ILE A 226 -5.59 -4.66 -12.68
CA ILE A 226 -6.36 -5.74 -12.06
C ILE A 226 -5.46 -6.45 -11.06
N ARG A 227 -5.86 -6.48 -9.79
CA ARG A 227 -5.10 -7.18 -8.73
C ARG A 227 -5.71 -8.53 -8.41
N GLY A 228 -4.87 -9.50 -8.08
CA GLY A 228 -5.32 -10.83 -7.71
C GLY A 228 -4.25 -11.69 -7.03
N ALA A 229 -4.68 -12.85 -6.53
CA ALA A 229 -3.85 -13.76 -5.75
C ALA A 229 -2.83 -14.52 -6.60
N ASN A 230 -3.07 -14.65 -7.91
CA ASN A 230 -2.19 -15.37 -8.82
C ASN A 230 -2.31 -14.84 -10.26
N ARG A 231 -1.31 -15.19 -11.08
CA ARG A 231 -1.21 -14.78 -12.48
C ARG A 231 -2.43 -15.18 -13.33
N SER A 232 -2.91 -16.42 -13.17
CA SER A 232 -4.04 -16.93 -13.96
C SER A 232 -5.32 -16.15 -13.69
N ALA A 233 -5.55 -15.77 -12.42
CA ALA A 233 -6.72 -15.00 -12.02
C ALA A 233 -6.74 -13.63 -12.70
N VAL A 234 -5.62 -12.88 -12.67
CA VAL A 234 -5.55 -11.54 -13.28
C VAL A 234 -5.62 -11.59 -14.81
N GLU A 235 -4.99 -12.58 -15.45
CA GLU A 235 -5.01 -12.74 -16.91
C GLU A 235 -6.38 -13.20 -17.44
N SER A 236 -7.07 -14.08 -16.70
CA SER A 236 -8.43 -14.52 -17.05
C SER A 236 -9.43 -13.37 -16.89
N ALA A 237 -9.32 -12.60 -15.80
CA ALA A 237 -10.13 -11.42 -15.57
C ALA A 237 -9.91 -10.35 -16.65
N ASN A 238 -8.64 -10.11 -17.03
CA ASN A 238 -8.28 -9.23 -18.15
C ASN A 238 -8.89 -9.70 -19.48
N SER A 239 -8.78 -10.98 -19.79
CA SER A 239 -9.34 -11.54 -21.03
C SER A 239 -10.85 -11.38 -21.09
N TRP A 240 -11.54 -11.60 -19.95
CA TRP A 240 -12.98 -11.42 -19.85
C TRP A 240 -13.39 -9.95 -20.00
N ILE A 241 -12.76 -9.02 -19.27
CA ILE A 241 -13.14 -7.59 -19.32
C ILE A 241 -12.87 -6.98 -20.69
N GLN A 242 -11.82 -7.44 -21.38
CA GLN A 242 -11.54 -7.07 -22.77
C GLN A 242 -12.59 -7.67 -23.72
N GLY A 243 -13.17 -8.83 -23.42
CA GLY A 243 -14.24 -9.43 -24.22
C GLY A 243 -15.58 -8.66 -24.18
N VAL A 244 -15.79 -7.78 -23.20
CA VAL A 244 -17.04 -7.02 -23.05
C VAL A 244 -17.14 -5.91 -24.10
N GLU A 245 -18.23 -5.91 -24.86
CA GLU A 245 -18.52 -4.87 -25.86
C GLU A 245 -18.67 -3.49 -25.20
N GLY A 246 -18.11 -2.47 -25.84
CA GLY A 246 -18.13 -1.08 -25.36
C GLY A 246 -16.98 -0.72 -24.40
N ASN A 247 -16.22 -1.69 -23.90
CA ASN A 247 -14.99 -1.41 -23.17
C ASN A 247 -13.86 -1.02 -24.13
N GLU A 248 -13.04 -0.06 -23.72
CA GLU A 248 -11.80 0.32 -24.39
C GLU A 248 -10.84 -0.88 -24.42
N ARG A 249 -10.23 -1.09 -25.59
CA ARG A 249 -9.26 -2.17 -25.78
C ARG A 249 -7.90 -1.72 -25.27
N CYS A 250 -7.26 -2.58 -24.48
CA CYS A 250 -5.86 -2.38 -24.15
C CYS A 250 -4.99 -2.58 -25.41
N PHE A 251 -4.05 -1.67 -25.64
CA PHE A 251 -3.02 -1.84 -26.68
C PHE A 251 -2.06 -2.96 -26.32
N LYS A 252 -1.64 -2.99 -25.05
CA LYS A 252 -0.79 -4.02 -24.45
C LYS A 252 -1.20 -4.25 -23.00
N TRP A 253 -0.80 -5.39 -22.44
CA TRP A 253 -0.90 -5.66 -21.02
C TRP A 253 0.24 -6.57 -20.57
N SER A 254 0.61 -6.48 -19.30
CA SER A 254 1.58 -7.38 -18.66
C SER A 254 1.18 -7.61 -17.20
N SER A 255 1.50 -8.81 -16.70
CA SER A 255 1.29 -9.23 -15.32
C SER A 255 2.58 -9.08 -14.51
N HIS A 256 2.48 -8.53 -13.31
CA HIS A 256 3.60 -8.31 -12.41
C HIS A 256 3.34 -8.95 -11.05
N ILE A 257 4.34 -9.63 -10.51
CA ILE A 257 4.40 -9.99 -9.09
C ILE A 257 4.57 -8.69 -8.30
N THR A 258 3.86 -8.51 -7.19
CA THR A 258 3.86 -7.25 -6.45
C THR A 258 3.84 -7.46 -4.94
N ASN A 259 4.45 -6.52 -4.21
CA ASN A 259 4.45 -6.47 -2.76
C ASN A 259 3.19 -5.79 -2.21
N GLN A 260 2.23 -5.46 -3.06
CA GLN A 260 0.93 -4.98 -2.62
C GLN A 260 0.27 -6.00 -1.68
N LEU A 261 -0.44 -5.50 -0.67
CA LEU A 261 -1.11 -6.30 0.36
C LEU A 261 -0.17 -7.20 1.18
N SER A 262 1.06 -6.74 1.40
CA SER A 262 2.06 -7.45 2.21
C SER A 262 2.19 -6.95 3.64
N ASP A 263 1.75 -5.71 3.90
CA ASP A 263 2.12 -4.94 5.11
C ASP A 263 3.64 -4.75 5.29
N ASP A 264 4.46 -4.91 4.23
CA ASP A 264 5.93 -4.82 4.34
C ASP A 264 6.43 -3.46 4.86
N HIS A 265 5.63 -2.39 4.69
CA HIS A 265 5.90 -1.05 5.21
C HIS A 265 5.62 -0.87 6.71
N LEU A 266 4.96 -1.85 7.35
CA LEU A 266 4.63 -1.82 8.77
C LEU A 266 5.63 -2.67 9.56
N GLU A 267 5.96 -2.23 10.77
CA GLU A 267 6.86 -2.95 11.67
C GLU A 267 6.13 -3.97 12.57
N GLY A 268 4.81 -4.09 12.42
CA GLY A 268 3.96 -5.03 13.15
C GLY A 268 2.86 -4.36 13.98
N THR A 269 2.33 -5.12 14.94
CA THR A 269 1.30 -4.67 15.87
C THR A 269 1.92 -3.95 17.06
N SER A 270 1.43 -2.76 17.39
CA SER A 270 1.74 -2.05 18.64
C SER A 270 0.53 -2.04 19.57
N SER A 271 0.76 -1.90 20.88
CA SER A 271 -0.33 -1.85 21.88
C SER A 271 -0.05 -0.83 22.96
N GLY A 272 -1.11 -0.30 23.59
CA GLY A 272 -0.95 0.81 24.51
C GLY A 272 -2.24 1.22 25.20
N THR A 273 -2.11 2.17 26.12
CA THR A 273 -3.25 2.71 26.89
C THR A 273 -3.54 4.15 26.47
N VAL A 274 -4.81 4.45 26.20
CA VAL A 274 -5.27 5.80 25.89
C VAL A 274 -5.14 6.69 27.12
N ILE A 275 -4.53 7.86 26.97
CA ILE A 275 -4.31 8.81 28.08
C ILE A 275 -5.00 10.16 27.89
N SER A 276 -5.50 10.45 26.69
CA SER A 276 -6.30 11.65 26.41
C SER A 276 -7.66 11.31 25.83
N LYS A 277 -8.58 12.27 25.85
CA LYS A 277 -9.77 12.18 24.99
C LYS A 277 -9.33 12.41 23.53
N PRO A 278 -10.03 11.80 22.55
CA PRO A 278 -9.79 12.11 21.14
C PRO A 278 -10.11 13.57 20.83
N GLU A 279 -9.24 14.22 20.06
CA GLU A 279 -9.43 15.57 19.53
C GLU A 279 -9.75 15.48 18.03
N VAL A 280 -10.77 16.20 17.57
CA VAL A 280 -11.18 16.23 16.17
C VAL A 280 -10.70 17.54 15.53
N MET A 281 -9.82 17.41 14.56
CA MET A 281 -9.23 18.53 13.81
C MET A 281 -10.12 18.97 12.64
N LYS A 282 -9.76 20.10 12.02
CA LYS A 282 -10.37 20.57 10.77
C LYS A 282 -10.24 19.47 9.70
N GLY A 283 -11.33 19.17 9.00
CA GLY A 283 -11.39 18.03 8.06
C GLY A 283 -11.89 16.73 8.68
N ALA A 284 -12.25 16.71 9.97
CA ALA A 284 -12.74 15.54 10.72
C ALA A 284 -11.70 14.44 10.98
N HIS A 285 -10.42 14.74 10.79
CA HIS A 285 -9.32 13.91 11.27
C HIS A 285 -9.34 13.86 12.79
N ALA A 286 -8.96 12.73 13.37
CA ALA A 286 -8.99 12.56 14.82
C ALA A 286 -7.61 12.15 15.32
N THR A 287 -7.21 12.70 16.46
CA THR A 287 -5.97 12.36 17.15
C THR A 287 -6.24 11.98 18.60
N VAL A 288 -5.42 11.09 19.15
CA VAL A 288 -5.48 10.69 20.55
C VAL A 288 -4.08 10.37 21.06
N LYS A 289 -3.81 10.71 22.32
CA LYS A 289 -2.55 10.40 22.97
C LYS A 289 -2.63 9.05 23.66
N VAL A 290 -1.58 8.26 23.53
CA VAL A 290 -1.44 6.95 24.15
C VAL A 290 -0.09 6.84 24.84
N ILE A 291 0.01 5.91 25.78
CA ILE A 291 1.29 5.44 26.32
C ILE A 291 1.52 3.99 25.87
N SER A 292 2.69 3.75 25.29
CA SER A 292 3.15 2.46 24.76
C SER A 292 4.59 2.28 25.20
N ASP A 293 4.94 1.18 25.87
CA ASP A 293 6.32 0.90 26.29
C ASP A 293 7.05 2.09 26.96
N GLN A 294 6.33 2.82 27.82
CA GLN A 294 6.80 4.04 28.52
C GLN A 294 7.02 5.27 27.64
N GLU A 295 6.74 5.21 26.34
CA GLU A 295 6.74 6.34 25.42
C GLU A 295 5.32 6.91 25.24
N GLY A 296 5.21 8.24 25.20
CA GLY A 296 3.98 8.94 24.84
C GLY A 296 3.88 9.13 23.34
N LEU A 297 2.86 8.56 22.71
CA LEU A 297 2.64 8.61 21.26
C LEU A 297 1.36 9.36 20.90
N ASN A 298 1.37 10.03 19.76
CA ASN A 298 0.18 10.63 19.15
C ASN A 298 -0.30 9.73 18.02
N LEU A 299 -1.47 9.12 18.17
CA LEU A 299 -2.13 8.38 17.09
C LEU A 299 -3.02 9.33 16.29
N VAL A 300 -3.03 9.17 14.98
CA VAL A 300 -3.82 9.99 14.05
C VAL A 300 -4.60 9.07 13.11
N ALA A 301 -5.91 9.31 12.99
CA ALA A 301 -6.76 8.67 12.00
C ALA A 301 -7.40 9.73 11.10
N PHE A 302 -7.08 9.67 9.80
CA PHE A 302 -7.68 10.52 8.79
C PHE A 302 -9.15 10.14 8.55
N THR A 303 -9.92 11.06 7.97
CA THR A 303 -11.36 10.90 7.77
C THR A 303 -11.65 9.75 6.79
N GLU A 304 -10.79 9.63 5.79
CA GLU A 304 -10.69 8.58 4.79
C GLU A 304 -10.46 7.20 5.42
N GLY A 305 -9.90 7.15 6.63
CA GLY A 305 -9.70 5.93 7.41
C GLY A 305 -11.00 5.28 7.90
N GLY A 306 -12.16 5.94 7.73
CA GLY A 306 -13.47 5.32 7.91
C GLY A 306 -13.67 4.74 9.31
N ASN A 307 -13.76 3.42 9.42
CA ASN A 307 -13.97 2.74 10.70
C ASN A 307 -12.82 2.95 11.69
N VAL A 308 -11.59 3.15 11.21
CA VAL A 308 -10.44 3.48 12.07
C VAL A 308 -10.65 4.82 12.76
N ASN A 309 -11.05 5.85 12.01
CA ASN A 309 -11.36 7.18 12.55
C ASN A 309 -12.59 7.15 13.48
N LYS A 310 -13.65 6.45 13.08
CA LYS A 310 -14.85 6.29 13.91
C LYS A 310 -14.54 5.59 15.23
N LEU A 311 -13.70 4.55 15.23
CA LEU A 311 -13.29 3.84 16.44
C LEU A 311 -12.42 4.74 17.32
N LEU A 312 -11.41 5.39 16.74
CA LEU A 312 -10.53 6.31 17.48
C LEU A 312 -11.32 7.40 18.20
N ARG A 313 -12.36 7.96 17.58
CA ARG A 313 -13.23 8.99 18.18
C ARG A 313 -14.10 8.49 19.33
N GLN A 314 -14.28 7.18 19.48
CA GLN A 314 -15.05 6.56 20.57
C GLN A 314 -14.18 6.17 21.78
N LEU A 315 -12.85 6.31 21.67
CA LEU A 315 -11.91 5.98 22.72
C LEU A 315 -12.01 6.96 23.90
N ILE A 316 -11.70 6.47 25.09
CA ILE A 316 -11.59 7.26 26.33
C ILE A 316 -10.30 6.94 27.07
N PRO A 317 -9.81 7.85 27.94
CA PRO A 317 -8.69 7.54 28.82
C PRO A 317 -8.89 6.24 29.60
N GLY A 318 -7.86 5.39 29.59
CA GLY A 318 -7.84 4.07 30.21
C GLY A 318 -8.23 2.91 29.29
N ASP A 319 -8.73 3.17 28.07
CA ASP A 319 -8.92 2.12 27.06
C ASP A 319 -7.57 1.49 26.68
N ARG A 320 -7.51 0.17 26.59
CA ARG A 320 -6.37 -0.57 26.05
C ARG A 320 -6.63 -0.92 24.59
N ILE A 321 -5.71 -0.55 23.72
CA ILE A 321 -5.86 -0.67 22.28
C ILE A 321 -4.63 -1.33 21.66
N SER A 322 -4.86 -1.92 20.50
CA SER A 322 -3.81 -2.39 19.59
C SER A 322 -3.98 -1.67 18.25
N TRP A 323 -2.87 -1.34 17.60
CA TRP A 323 -2.90 -0.64 16.33
C TRP A 323 -1.79 -1.12 15.39
N MET A 324 -2.02 -0.86 14.12
CA MET A 324 -0.97 -0.85 13.09
C MET A 324 -1.00 0.50 12.39
N GLY A 325 0.16 1.07 12.13
CA GLY A 325 0.28 2.36 11.49
C GLY A 325 1.72 2.73 11.19
N LEU A 326 1.87 3.81 10.45
CA LEU A 326 3.17 4.31 10.04
C LEU A 326 3.55 5.53 10.86
N ARG A 327 4.79 5.54 11.37
CA ARG A 327 5.38 6.75 11.92
C ARG A 327 5.62 7.75 10.79
N SER A 328 4.95 8.89 10.85
CA SER A 328 5.15 9.99 9.91
C SER A 328 6.39 10.82 10.29
N PRO A 329 6.90 11.64 9.36
CA PRO A 329 8.06 12.51 9.62
C PRO A 329 7.88 13.50 10.80
N ASP A 330 6.63 13.85 11.14
CA ASP A 330 6.31 14.69 12.31
C ASP A 330 6.31 13.91 13.65
N GLY A 331 6.61 12.62 13.61
CA GLY A 331 6.68 11.73 14.76
C GLY A 331 5.35 11.13 15.20
N SER A 332 4.22 11.52 14.61
CA SER A 332 2.92 10.92 14.90
C SER A 332 2.75 9.55 14.22
N ILE A 333 1.78 8.75 14.67
CA ILE A 333 1.48 7.44 14.07
C ILE A 333 0.17 7.56 13.30
N HIS A 334 0.28 7.45 11.97
CA HIS A 334 -0.88 7.43 11.08
C HIS A 334 -1.45 6.02 11.01
N LEU A 335 -2.65 5.85 11.55
CA LEU A 335 -3.29 4.55 11.73
C LEU A 335 -3.80 3.96 10.41
N GLU A 336 -3.48 2.68 10.20
CA GLU A 336 -4.09 1.84 9.17
C GLU A 336 -5.06 0.83 9.75
N ARG A 337 -4.82 0.36 10.98
CA ARG A 337 -5.73 -0.55 11.69
C ARG A 337 -5.76 -0.19 13.18
N LEU A 338 -6.92 -0.38 13.79
CA LEU A 338 -7.12 -0.09 15.20
C LEU A 338 -8.11 -1.09 15.81
N LYS A 339 -7.79 -1.59 17.01
CA LYS A 339 -8.62 -2.48 17.80
C LYS A 339 -8.69 -1.97 19.24
N LEU A 340 -9.89 -2.07 19.82
CA LEU A 340 -10.10 -1.85 21.25
C LEU A 340 -10.09 -3.20 21.96
N ASP A 341 -9.01 -3.49 22.69
CA ASP A 341 -8.82 -4.78 23.37
C ASP A 341 -9.57 -4.82 24.71
N SER A 342 -9.50 -3.73 25.46
CA SER A 342 -10.18 -3.61 26.76
C SER A 342 -10.72 -2.21 26.95
N ALA A 343 -12.03 -2.15 27.15
CA ALA A 343 -12.74 -0.90 27.32
C ALA A 343 -12.76 -0.47 28.79
N SER A 344 -12.44 0.79 29.06
CA SER A 344 -12.62 1.38 30.39
C SER A 344 -14.11 1.49 30.75
N PRO A 345 -14.45 1.45 32.05
CA PRO A 345 -15.84 1.59 32.51
C PRO A 345 -16.49 2.89 32.01
N ARG A 346 -17.61 2.77 31.29
CA ARG A 346 -18.42 3.90 30.78
C ARG A 346 -19.76 3.99 31.51
N ASN A 347 -20.33 5.19 31.60
CA ASN A 347 -21.65 5.43 32.19
C ASN A 347 -21.84 4.83 33.59
N LEU A 348 -20.89 5.07 34.49
CA LEU A 348 -20.92 4.56 35.85
C LEU A 348 -22.25 4.91 36.54
N SER A 349 -22.99 3.89 36.94
CA SER A 349 -24.26 4.00 37.63
C SER A 349 -24.27 3.13 38.89
N ARG A 350 -25.15 3.47 39.84
CA ARG A 350 -25.36 2.62 41.00
C ARG A 350 -26.30 1.47 40.63
N PRO A 351 -26.14 0.28 41.27
CA PRO A 351 -27.09 -0.82 41.16
C PRO A 351 -28.55 -0.37 41.23
N VAL A 352 -29.40 -0.97 40.40
CA VAL A 352 -30.82 -0.66 40.33
C VAL A 352 -31.61 -1.68 41.15
N CYS A 353 -32.49 -1.20 42.01
CA CYS A 353 -33.39 -2.01 42.82
C CYS A 353 -34.79 -1.38 42.83
N CYS A 354 -35.84 -2.17 42.57
CA CYS A 354 -37.24 -1.69 42.45
C CYS A 354 -37.43 -0.55 41.42
N GLY A 355 -36.68 -0.62 40.31
CA GLY A 355 -36.75 0.34 39.20
C GLY A 355 -36.08 1.68 39.47
N SER A 356 -35.23 1.79 40.48
CA SER A 356 -34.47 3.02 40.77
C SER A 356 -33.07 2.73 41.28
N SER A 357 -32.11 3.62 40.99
CA SER A 357 -30.73 3.47 41.46
C SER A 357 -30.66 3.55 42.99
N MET A 358 -29.98 2.59 43.62
CA MET A 358 -29.79 2.53 45.06
C MET A 358 -29.05 3.77 45.59
N ARG A 359 -29.32 4.16 46.83
CA ARG A 359 -28.76 5.35 47.49
C ARG A 359 -27.64 4.98 48.45
N SER A 360 -26.67 5.87 48.61
CA SER A 360 -25.57 5.72 49.59
C SER A 360 -25.88 6.52 50.84
N LYS A 361 -25.62 5.96 52.03
CA LYS A 361 -25.77 6.67 53.33
C LYS A 361 -24.52 7.45 53.79
N GLY A 362 -23.50 7.58 52.95
CA GLY A 362 -22.25 8.26 53.29
C GLY A 362 -21.04 7.34 53.20
N ARG A 363 -19.85 7.83 53.55
CA ARG A 363 -18.57 7.12 53.40
C ARG A 363 -18.57 5.80 54.21
N GLY A 364 -18.08 4.71 53.62
CA GLY A 364 -17.99 3.39 54.28
C GLY A 364 -19.30 2.61 54.50
N GLN A 365 -20.47 3.18 54.16
CA GLN A 365 -21.77 2.50 54.34
C GLN A 365 -22.28 1.82 53.07
N ASP A 366 -23.16 0.81 53.22
CA ASP A 366 -23.81 0.10 52.10
C ASP A 366 -24.72 1.00 51.26
N LEU A 367 -25.06 0.50 50.06
CA LEU A 367 -26.16 1.01 49.25
C LEU A 367 -27.48 0.48 49.78
N TYR A 368 -28.56 1.26 49.64
CA TYR A 368 -29.90 0.83 50.04
C TYR A 368 -30.99 1.26 49.05
N CYS A 369 -32.06 0.48 48.95
CA CYS A 369 -33.26 0.85 48.19
C CYS A 369 -34.26 1.60 49.08
N ASP A 370 -34.78 2.74 48.63
CA ASP A 370 -35.81 3.50 49.37
C ASP A 370 -37.16 2.75 49.47
N LYS A 371 -37.48 1.92 48.48
CA LYS A 371 -38.75 1.18 48.40
C LYS A 371 -38.76 -0.10 49.25
N CYS A 372 -37.81 -1.00 49.03
CA CYS A 372 -37.78 -2.32 49.70
C CYS A 372 -36.79 -2.41 50.87
N ARG A 373 -35.99 -1.36 51.14
CA ARG A 373 -34.98 -1.29 52.20
C ARG A 373 -33.84 -2.32 52.12
N MET A 374 -33.77 -3.11 51.04
CA MET A 374 -32.66 -4.03 50.77
C MET A 374 -31.33 -3.26 50.73
N LYS A 375 -30.29 -3.89 51.30
CA LYS A 375 -28.92 -3.38 51.29
C LYS A 375 -28.09 -4.14 50.27
N ALA A 376 -27.13 -3.45 49.67
CA ALA A 376 -26.13 -4.05 48.80
C ALA A 376 -24.77 -3.41 49.08
N GLU A 377 -23.70 -4.16 48.86
CA GLU A 377 -22.34 -3.62 48.94
C GLU A 377 -22.17 -2.46 47.94
N LYS A 378 -21.30 -1.51 48.28
CA LYS A 378 -20.97 -0.41 47.38
C LYS A 378 -20.24 -0.91 46.14
N SER A 379 -20.96 -0.89 45.04
CA SER A 379 -20.43 -1.15 43.71
C SER A 379 -20.90 -0.08 42.72
N TRP A 380 -20.15 0.02 41.63
CA TRP A 380 -20.56 0.73 40.43
C TRP A 380 -20.79 -0.29 39.33
N ILE A 381 -21.90 -0.12 38.62
CA ILE A 381 -22.19 -0.84 37.39
C ILE A 381 -21.82 0.09 36.25
N PHE A 382 -21.23 -0.47 35.20
CA PHE A 382 -20.90 0.26 33.98
C PHE A 382 -21.48 -0.48 32.79
N ASP A 383 -21.73 0.26 31.72
CA ASP A 383 -22.18 -0.32 30.48
C ASP A 383 -21.02 -1.08 29.82
N ARG A 384 -21.27 -2.31 29.38
CA ARG A 384 -20.34 -2.98 28.49
C ARG A 384 -20.21 -2.11 27.24
N TRP A 385 -18.97 -1.85 26.84
CA TRP A 385 -18.73 -1.16 25.58
C TRP A 385 -19.33 -1.97 24.44
N SER A 386 -20.04 -1.28 23.56
CA SER A 386 -20.56 -1.83 22.32
C SER A 386 -20.17 -0.88 21.19
N PRO A 387 -19.54 -1.38 20.12
CA PRO A 387 -19.21 -0.57 18.97
C PRO A 387 -20.49 -0.02 18.32
N VAL A 388 -20.60 1.30 18.18
CA VAL A 388 -21.74 1.93 17.48
C VAL A 388 -21.31 2.39 16.09
N GLY A 389 -21.99 1.88 15.06
CA GLY A 389 -21.77 2.30 13.67
C GLY A 389 -20.39 1.91 13.10
N LEU A 390 -19.79 0.86 13.64
CA LEU A 390 -18.50 0.29 13.22
C LEU A 390 -18.71 -1.08 12.58
N ASP A 391 -18.01 -1.30 11.48
CA ASP A 391 -17.82 -2.62 10.91
C ASP A 391 -16.38 -3.07 11.23
N LEU A 392 -16.27 -4.18 11.95
CA LEU A 392 -15.03 -4.68 12.52
C LEU A 392 -14.83 -6.14 12.12
N VAL A 393 -13.61 -6.50 11.74
CA VAL A 393 -13.21 -7.89 11.46
C VAL A 393 -12.43 -8.39 12.67
N GLU A 394 -13.02 -9.32 13.43
CA GLU A 394 -12.46 -9.82 14.72
C GLU A 394 -12.01 -8.72 15.70
N GLY A 395 -12.80 -7.64 15.76
CA GLY A 395 -12.55 -6.47 16.61
C GLY A 395 -11.59 -5.43 16.03
N TRP A 396 -10.92 -5.73 14.91
CA TRP A 396 -10.09 -4.78 14.18
C TRP A 396 -10.91 -3.92 13.24
N SER A 397 -10.61 -2.62 13.21
CA SER A 397 -11.11 -1.67 12.21
C SER A 397 -10.07 -1.46 11.11
N GLN A 398 -10.55 -1.20 9.89
CA GLN A 398 -9.73 -0.86 8.73
C GLN A 398 -10.43 0.18 7.82
N PRO A 399 -9.70 0.89 6.94
CA PRO A 399 -10.27 1.76 5.93
C PRO A 399 -11.12 1.00 4.90
N PRO A 400 -12.05 1.68 4.21
CA PRO A 400 -12.72 1.12 3.04
C PRO A 400 -11.70 0.84 1.93
N PRO A 401 -11.98 -0.11 1.00
CA PRO A 401 -11.02 -0.54 -0.03
C PRO A 401 -10.39 0.59 -0.86
N SER A 402 -11.11 1.67 -1.16
CA SER A 402 -10.60 2.82 -1.93
C SER A 402 -9.55 3.67 -1.22
N ASN A 403 -9.55 3.64 0.11
CA ASN A 403 -8.68 4.49 0.94
C ASN A 403 -7.56 3.70 1.63
N ARG A 404 -7.45 2.40 1.35
CA ARG A 404 -6.31 1.59 1.79
C ARG A 404 -5.07 1.97 0.99
N ARG A 405 -3.89 1.93 1.62
CA ARG A 405 -2.64 2.06 0.86
C ARG A 405 -2.42 0.81 0.03
N HIS A 406 -1.59 0.94 -0.99
CA HIS A 406 -1.24 -0.18 -1.87
C HIS A 406 -0.64 -1.38 -1.12
N LEU A 407 0.15 -1.13 -0.07
CA LEU A 407 0.82 -2.17 0.71
C LEU A 407 -0.08 -2.79 1.79
N SER A 408 -1.15 -2.11 2.21
CA SER A 408 -1.99 -2.54 3.33
C SER A 408 -2.75 -3.83 3.02
N MET A 409 -2.46 -4.91 3.75
CA MET A 409 -3.17 -6.19 3.66
C MET A 409 -4.60 -6.09 4.23
N PRO A 410 -5.66 -6.43 3.49
CA PRO A 410 -7.01 -6.41 4.05
C PRO A 410 -7.16 -7.40 5.20
N LEU A 411 -7.90 -7.02 6.25
CA LEU A 411 -8.18 -7.88 7.41
C LEU A 411 -8.84 -9.21 7.02
N GLU A 412 -9.56 -9.24 5.90
CA GLU A 412 -10.18 -10.44 5.34
C GLU A 412 -9.16 -11.49 4.87
N HIS A 413 -7.91 -11.10 4.64
CA HIS A 413 -6.82 -11.97 4.18
C HIS A 413 -5.78 -12.26 5.27
N GLY A 414 -5.77 -11.50 6.36
CA GLY A 414 -4.83 -11.68 7.46
C GLY A 414 -5.13 -10.72 8.60
N ILE A 415 -5.37 -11.28 9.77
CA ILE A 415 -5.61 -10.49 10.98
C ILE A 415 -4.26 -10.26 11.68
N PRO A 416 -3.97 -9.03 12.13
CA PRO A 416 -2.77 -8.76 12.89
C PRO A 416 -2.71 -9.65 14.13
N MET A 417 -1.62 -10.40 14.27
CA MET A 417 -1.34 -11.20 15.46
C MET A 417 -0.86 -10.33 16.62
#